data_AF-A0A8S1JCH8-F1
#
_entry.id   AF-A0A8S1JCH8-F1
#
_cell.length_a   1.000
_cell.length_b   1.000
_cell.length_c   1.000
_cell.angle_alpha   90.00
_cell.angle_beta   90.00
_cell.angle_gamma   90.00
#
_symmetry.space_group_name_H-M   'P 1'
#
loop_
_entity.id
_entity.type
_entity.pdbx_description
1 polymer ?
#
loop_
_entity_poly.entity_id
_entity_poly.type
_entity_poly.pdbx_seq_one_letter_code
_entity_poly.pdbx_strand_id
1 'polypeptide(L)'
;MSETLFESAQAILTGFDTALSRQWREEDRKWRREDLEWRKVEQGQIGLETDFMTDGRKWRAQDMEQRVLDNARFVWSRAVEKNRREVEERAEQLKGISNLAALIGGFALIAFLEFGVDDDTPVGLVVGFGLTTALTVGLMVNAMVTTSLMHASILKTGKNFVSEEDEAEFIFRCRQFARDYRIGDRPPAPARTFDAHWSQRAEGEWRRAFFMFSAGIPLFLLNLALAGWIKFSHHRDNNLTAILISVVMVVSCITLLLSHRQWGRHLVARRDDLVQVAARAPIDPASLPFDWHLKPQPPAPRFQRVVAVSRSLNSGDGSQSLPATPFTSSLGEAATMQLTGRPVGQTPLTSTSRALAAGNGRSVARSLSPSAPAHPAPTAPAAAKSTWSRPVRQLGRSLSSAELILGEFRKRIGPSDPRMGGRPPSRQLSLSRMAQAMVGGIGAGLPMAKGPSKEAAGRV
;
A
#
# COMPACT_ATOMS: atom_id res chain seq x y z
N MET A 1 -74.59 -22.65 -91.84
CA MET A 1 -74.38 -23.21 -90.49
C MET A 1 -72.89 -23.35 -90.10
N SER A 2 -71.94 -23.36 -91.04
CA SER A 2 -70.51 -23.51 -90.74
C SER A 2 -69.81 -22.22 -90.27
N GLU A 3 -70.15 -21.05 -90.80
CA GLU A 3 -69.53 -19.76 -90.40
C GLU A 3 -69.88 -19.35 -88.97
N THR A 4 -71.13 -19.54 -88.57
CA THR A 4 -71.59 -19.25 -87.20
C THR A 4 -70.88 -20.10 -86.15
N LEU A 5 -70.51 -21.35 -86.47
CA LEU A 5 -69.73 -22.23 -85.58
C LEU A 5 -68.28 -21.77 -85.46
N PHE A 6 -67.68 -21.29 -86.55
CA PHE A 6 -66.32 -20.76 -86.54
C PHE A 6 -66.21 -19.46 -85.74
N GLU A 7 -67.14 -18.52 -85.93
CA GLU A 7 -67.21 -17.28 -85.15
C GLU A 7 -67.45 -17.57 -83.66
N SER A 8 -68.30 -18.55 -83.34
CA SER A 8 -68.53 -19.01 -81.96
C SER A 8 -67.26 -19.60 -81.34
N ALA A 9 -66.52 -20.45 -82.08
CA ALA A 9 -65.27 -21.03 -81.61
C ALA A 9 -64.17 -19.97 -81.40
N GLN A 10 -64.08 -18.99 -82.30
CA GLN A 10 -63.13 -17.89 -82.19
C GLN A 10 -63.48 -16.93 -81.04
N ALA A 11 -64.76 -16.69 -80.78
CA ALA A 11 -65.24 -15.95 -79.62
C ALA A 11 -64.94 -16.68 -78.30
N ILE A 12 -65.07 -18.00 -78.27
CA ILE A 12 -64.73 -18.83 -77.10
C ILE A 12 -63.21 -18.81 -76.85
N LEU A 13 -62.38 -18.98 -77.88
CA LEU A 13 -60.92 -18.92 -77.78
C LEU A 13 -60.42 -17.55 -77.31
N THR A 14 -60.93 -16.47 -77.89
CA THR A 14 -60.58 -15.10 -77.45
C THR A 14 -61.11 -14.81 -76.04
N GLY A 15 -62.28 -15.34 -75.68
CA GLY A 15 -62.80 -15.32 -74.32
C GLY A 15 -61.88 -16.06 -73.33
N PHE A 16 -61.36 -17.22 -73.73
CA PHE A 16 -60.42 -18.02 -72.95
C PHE A 16 -59.06 -17.32 -72.80
N ASP A 17 -58.51 -16.76 -73.88
CA ASP A 17 -57.26 -15.99 -73.86
C ASP A 17 -57.38 -14.73 -73.00
N THR A 18 -58.52 -14.04 -73.08
CA THR A 18 -58.78 -12.86 -72.23
C THR A 18 -58.95 -13.26 -70.76
N ALA A 19 -59.60 -14.38 -70.45
CA ALA A 19 -59.71 -14.92 -69.09
C ALA A 19 -58.35 -15.34 -68.52
N LEU A 20 -57.55 -16.09 -69.27
CA LEU A 20 -56.17 -16.44 -68.90
C LEU A 20 -55.30 -15.21 -68.71
N SER A 21 -55.40 -14.21 -69.60
CA SER A 21 -54.64 -12.96 -69.45
C SER A 21 -55.03 -12.18 -68.20
N ARG A 22 -56.29 -12.26 -67.76
CA ARG A 22 -56.77 -11.61 -66.52
C ARG A 22 -56.24 -12.38 -65.32
N GLN A 23 -56.32 -13.70 -65.34
CA GLN A 23 -55.79 -14.56 -64.28
C GLN A 23 -54.28 -14.32 -64.11
N TRP A 24 -53.50 -14.32 -65.19
CA TRP A 24 -52.08 -14.00 -65.14
C TRP A 24 -51.78 -12.62 -64.57
N ARG A 25 -52.54 -11.59 -64.95
CA ARG A 25 -52.38 -10.23 -64.38
C ARG A 25 -52.77 -10.15 -62.91
N GLU A 26 -53.69 -11.00 -62.45
CA GLU A 26 -54.06 -11.10 -61.04
C GLU A 26 -52.99 -11.83 -60.23
N GLU A 27 -52.47 -12.93 -60.75
CA GLU A 27 -51.34 -13.68 -60.18
C GLU A 27 -50.09 -12.82 -60.11
N ASP A 28 -49.76 -12.10 -61.18
CA ASP A 28 -48.64 -11.16 -61.23
C ASP A 28 -48.81 -9.99 -60.25
N ARG A 29 -50.03 -9.44 -60.11
CA ARG A 29 -50.33 -8.45 -59.04
C ARG A 29 -50.19 -9.05 -57.64
N LYS A 30 -50.59 -10.31 -57.45
CA LYS A 30 -50.45 -11.02 -56.17
C LYS A 30 -48.97 -11.24 -55.84
N TRP A 31 -48.19 -11.72 -56.80
CA TRP A 31 -46.76 -11.96 -56.66
C TRP A 31 -45.99 -10.67 -56.33
N ARG A 32 -46.30 -9.54 -56.98
CA ARG A 32 -45.69 -8.24 -56.61
C ARG A 32 -46.03 -7.81 -55.18
N ARG A 33 -47.24 -8.09 -54.69
CA ARG A 33 -47.62 -7.77 -53.30
C ARG A 33 -46.84 -8.64 -52.32
N GLU A 34 -46.74 -9.93 -52.58
CA GLU A 34 -45.96 -10.88 -51.78
C GLU A 34 -44.46 -10.52 -51.79
N ASP A 35 -43.89 -10.17 -52.94
CA ASP A 35 -42.48 -9.70 -53.06
C ASP A 35 -42.25 -8.40 -52.28
N LEU A 36 -43.17 -7.44 -52.34
CA LEU A 36 -43.09 -6.20 -51.55
C LEU A 36 -43.19 -6.47 -50.04
N GLU A 37 -44.07 -7.37 -49.61
CA GLU A 37 -44.19 -7.78 -48.22
C GLU A 37 -42.92 -8.51 -47.75
N TRP A 38 -42.40 -9.42 -48.56
CA TRP A 38 -41.14 -10.12 -48.31
C TRP A 38 -39.98 -9.15 -48.13
N ARG A 39 -39.82 -8.15 -49.02
CA ARG A 39 -38.77 -7.13 -48.90
C ARG A 39 -38.91 -6.28 -47.65
N LYS A 40 -40.13 -5.99 -47.19
CA LYS A 40 -40.34 -5.27 -45.92
C LYS A 40 -39.88 -6.11 -44.73
N VAL A 41 -40.20 -7.41 -44.74
CA VAL A 41 -39.75 -8.35 -43.70
C VAL A 41 -38.23 -8.48 -43.71
N GLU A 42 -37.63 -8.64 -44.89
CA GLU A 42 -36.18 -8.72 -45.09
C GLU A 42 -35.48 -7.45 -44.61
N GLN A 43 -35.98 -6.26 -44.97
CA GLN A 43 -35.46 -4.99 -44.45
C GLN A 43 -35.56 -4.89 -42.92
N GLY A 44 -36.66 -5.38 -42.34
CA GLY A 44 -36.82 -5.46 -40.89
C GLY A 44 -35.79 -6.38 -40.24
N GLN A 45 -35.52 -7.55 -40.83
CA GLN A 45 -34.50 -8.49 -40.35
C GLN A 45 -33.10 -7.90 -40.44
N ILE A 46 -32.74 -7.27 -41.56
CA ILE A 46 -31.46 -6.58 -41.72
C ILE A 46 -31.31 -5.49 -40.64
N GLY A 47 -32.37 -4.73 -40.37
CA GLY A 47 -32.38 -3.74 -39.29
C GLY A 47 -32.05 -4.36 -37.93
N LEU A 48 -32.75 -5.43 -37.55
CA LEU A 48 -32.52 -6.15 -36.29
C LEU A 48 -31.11 -6.74 -36.18
N GLU A 49 -30.58 -7.29 -37.28
CA GLU A 49 -29.20 -7.79 -37.34
C GLU A 49 -28.18 -6.66 -37.14
N THR A 50 -28.40 -5.50 -37.77
CA THR A 50 -27.51 -4.35 -37.58
C THR A 50 -27.55 -3.84 -36.14
N ASP A 51 -28.73 -3.77 -35.53
CA ASP A 51 -28.90 -3.37 -34.13
C ASP A 51 -28.19 -4.35 -33.20
N PHE A 52 -28.40 -5.66 -33.37
CA PHE A 52 -27.73 -6.70 -32.61
C PHE A 52 -26.19 -6.60 -32.70
N MET A 53 -25.67 -6.36 -33.90
CA MET A 53 -24.23 -6.17 -34.12
C MET A 53 -23.72 -4.89 -33.46
N THR A 54 -24.50 -3.81 -33.46
CA THR A 54 -24.11 -2.56 -32.79
C THR A 54 -24.10 -2.74 -31.27
N ASP A 55 -25.07 -3.43 -30.72
CA ASP A 55 -25.17 -3.70 -29.28
C ASP A 55 -24.06 -4.66 -28.82
N GLY A 56 -23.73 -5.66 -29.64
CA GLY A 56 -22.55 -6.52 -29.40
C GLY A 56 -21.23 -5.74 -29.41
N ARG A 57 -21.10 -4.67 -30.21
CA ARG A 57 -19.94 -3.77 -30.17
C ARG A 57 -19.94 -2.91 -28.91
N LYS A 58 -21.09 -2.34 -28.53
CA LYS A 58 -21.23 -1.54 -27.30
C LYS A 58 -20.91 -2.36 -26.06
N TRP A 59 -21.43 -3.59 -25.96
CA TRP A 59 -21.19 -4.49 -24.84
C TRP A 59 -19.70 -4.84 -24.69
N ARG A 60 -19.02 -5.15 -25.81
CA ARG A 60 -17.57 -5.39 -25.79
C ARG A 60 -16.77 -4.15 -25.38
N ALA A 61 -17.17 -2.97 -25.82
CA ALA A 61 -16.52 -1.72 -25.42
C ALA A 61 -16.67 -1.46 -23.91
N GLN A 62 -17.87 -1.69 -23.36
CA GLN A 62 -18.15 -1.58 -21.92
C GLN A 62 -17.37 -2.63 -21.11
N ASP A 63 -17.32 -3.88 -21.58
CA ASP A 63 -16.56 -4.95 -20.92
C ASP A 63 -15.06 -4.63 -20.87
N MET A 64 -14.49 -4.12 -21.96
CA MET A 64 -13.08 -3.67 -21.96
C MET A 64 -12.84 -2.53 -20.97
N GLU A 65 -13.74 -1.56 -20.89
CA GLU A 65 -13.63 -0.46 -19.92
C GLU A 65 -13.73 -0.95 -18.48
N GLN A 66 -14.64 -1.89 -18.21
CA GLN A 66 -14.80 -2.49 -16.88
C GLN A 66 -13.53 -3.24 -16.45
N ARG A 67 -12.91 -4.02 -17.35
CA ARG A 67 -11.64 -4.72 -17.06
C ARG A 67 -10.50 -3.74 -16.75
N VAL A 68 -10.44 -2.61 -17.44
CA VAL A 68 -9.46 -1.54 -17.16
C VAL A 68 -9.67 -0.98 -15.76
N LEU A 69 -10.92 -0.72 -15.35
CA LEU A 69 -11.24 -0.24 -14.01
C LEU A 69 -10.89 -1.27 -12.92
N ASP A 70 -11.18 -2.54 -13.16
CA ASP A 70 -10.89 -3.61 -12.21
C ASP A 70 -9.37 -3.82 -12.06
N ASN A 71 -8.61 -3.75 -13.17
CA ASN A 71 -7.15 -3.77 -13.13
C ASN A 71 -6.58 -2.57 -12.36
N ALA A 72 -7.13 -1.36 -12.57
CA ALA A 72 -6.72 -0.18 -11.83
C ALA A 72 -6.97 -0.34 -10.32
N ARG A 73 -8.17 -0.78 -9.93
CA ARG A 73 -8.51 -1.06 -8.52
C ARG A 73 -7.61 -2.11 -7.90
N PHE A 74 -7.22 -3.13 -8.66
CA PHE A 74 -6.28 -4.15 -8.20
C PHE A 74 -4.88 -3.55 -7.92
N VAL A 75 -4.35 -2.73 -8.83
CA VAL A 75 -3.06 -2.05 -8.64
C VAL A 75 -3.12 -1.10 -7.44
N TRP A 76 -4.20 -0.33 -7.31
CA TRP A 76 -4.45 0.54 -6.17
C TRP A 76 -4.47 -0.24 -4.85
N SER A 77 -5.27 -1.31 -4.77
CA SER A 77 -5.39 -2.15 -3.56
C SER A 77 -4.04 -2.71 -3.14
N ARG A 78 -3.22 -3.17 -4.11
CA ARG A 78 -1.86 -3.65 -3.83
C ARG A 78 -0.95 -2.55 -3.31
N ALA A 79 -1.05 -1.33 -3.86
CA ALA A 79 -0.24 -0.20 -3.41
C ALA A 79 -0.64 0.27 -2.01
N VAL A 80 -1.94 0.35 -1.72
CA VAL A 80 -2.47 0.68 -0.39
C VAL A 80 -2.04 -0.37 0.63
N GLU A 81 -2.20 -1.66 0.32
CA GLU A 81 -1.80 -2.75 1.21
C GLU A 81 -0.28 -2.75 1.46
N LYS A 82 0.54 -2.44 0.44
CA LYS A 82 1.99 -2.24 0.62
C LYS A 82 2.26 -1.09 1.58
N ASN A 83 1.67 0.09 1.33
CA ASN A 83 1.84 1.27 2.19
C ASN A 83 1.41 0.97 3.64
N ARG A 84 0.32 0.22 3.84
CA ARG A 84 -0.17 -0.18 5.17
C ARG A 84 0.85 -1.03 5.91
N ARG A 85 1.40 -2.07 5.26
CA ARG A 85 2.43 -2.93 5.85
C ARG A 85 3.69 -2.16 6.19
N GLU A 86 4.14 -1.28 5.29
CA GLU A 86 5.33 -0.46 5.51
C GLU A 86 5.13 0.50 6.70
N VAL A 87 3.94 1.09 6.82
CA VAL A 87 3.57 1.91 7.99
C VAL A 87 3.59 1.08 9.27
N GLU A 88 3.01 -0.12 9.27
CA GLU A 88 2.97 -1.01 10.44
C GLU A 88 4.37 -1.45 10.85
N GLU A 89 5.19 -1.93 9.91
CA GLU A 89 6.58 -2.34 10.15
C GLU A 89 7.42 -1.20 10.75
N ARG A 90 7.33 0.01 10.18
CA ARG A 90 8.05 1.19 10.70
C ARG A 90 7.50 1.62 12.06
N ALA A 91 6.19 1.57 12.26
CA ALA A 91 5.57 1.92 13.53
C ALA A 91 6.02 0.98 14.66
N GLU A 92 6.12 -0.32 14.38
CA GLU A 92 6.64 -1.33 15.32
C GLU A 92 8.12 -1.10 15.66
N GLN A 93 8.95 -0.81 14.65
CA GLN A 93 10.37 -0.46 14.85
C GLN A 93 10.53 0.74 15.80
N LEU A 94 9.75 1.81 15.57
CA LEU A 94 9.81 3.01 16.39
C LEU A 94 9.32 2.78 17.82
N LYS A 95 8.27 1.99 17.98
CA LYS A 95 7.77 1.60 19.30
C LYS A 95 8.83 0.82 20.07
N GLY A 96 9.52 -0.11 19.42
CA GLY A 96 10.61 -0.88 20.03
C GLY A 96 11.75 0.02 20.50
N ILE A 97 12.24 0.92 19.65
CA ILE A 97 13.34 1.84 19.99
C ILE A 97 12.94 2.79 21.11
N SER A 98 11.75 3.39 21.04
CA SER A 98 11.25 4.30 22.07
C SER A 98 11.15 3.62 23.44
N ASN A 99 10.62 2.40 23.49
CA ASN A 99 10.50 1.65 24.74
C ASN A 99 11.86 1.28 25.33
N LEU A 100 12.79 0.81 24.50
CA LEU A 100 14.14 0.48 24.95
C LEU A 100 14.91 1.71 25.45
N ALA A 101 14.79 2.84 24.75
CA ALA A 101 15.40 4.10 25.17
C ALA A 101 14.86 4.56 26.53
N ALA A 102 13.54 4.47 26.75
CA ALA A 102 12.91 4.81 28.01
C ALA A 102 13.41 3.94 29.17
N LEU A 103 13.54 2.62 28.95
CA LEU A 103 14.06 1.69 29.94
C LEU A 103 15.51 2.00 30.32
N ILE A 104 16.40 2.17 29.33
CA ILE A 104 17.82 2.46 29.58
C ILE A 104 17.98 3.81 30.28
N GLY A 105 17.27 4.85 29.81
CA GLY A 105 17.26 6.16 30.46
C GLY A 105 16.75 6.10 31.90
N GLY A 106 15.67 5.35 32.16
CA GLY A 106 15.12 5.13 33.50
C GLY A 106 16.08 4.39 34.42
N PHE A 107 16.73 3.31 33.95
CA PHE A 107 17.74 2.59 34.73
C PHE A 107 18.96 3.44 35.04
N ALA A 108 19.45 4.23 34.09
CA ALA A 108 20.56 5.15 34.32
C ALA A 108 20.21 6.20 35.39
N LEU A 109 18.99 6.74 35.35
CA LEU A 109 18.52 7.71 36.34
C LEU A 109 18.36 7.08 37.74
N ILE A 110 17.77 5.90 37.86
CA ILE A 110 17.62 5.20 39.15
C ILE A 110 19.00 4.85 39.73
N ALA A 111 19.89 4.31 38.89
CA ALA A 111 21.25 3.97 39.32
C ALA A 111 22.00 5.20 39.85
N PHE A 112 21.79 6.38 39.26
CA PHE A 112 22.36 7.63 39.75
C PHE A 112 21.76 8.07 41.10
N LEU A 113 20.45 7.98 41.27
CA LEU A 113 19.77 8.38 42.51
C LEU A 113 20.05 7.43 43.68
N GLU A 114 20.25 6.15 43.41
CA GLU A 114 20.57 5.14 44.43
C GLU A 114 22.07 5.09 44.76
N PHE A 115 22.91 5.77 43.98
CA PHE A 115 24.36 5.78 44.22
C PHE A 115 24.73 6.69 45.38
N GLY A 116 25.03 6.10 46.54
CA GLY A 116 25.70 6.81 47.63
C GLY A 116 27.16 7.07 47.28
N VAL A 117 27.61 8.32 47.41
CA VAL A 117 29.01 8.73 47.23
C VAL A 117 29.61 8.96 48.61
N ASP A 118 30.71 8.25 48.90
CA ASP A 118 31.46 8.43 50.14
C ASP A 118 32.40 9.65 50.01
N ASP A 119 32.66 10.36 51.13
CA ASP A 119 33.43 11.61 51.17
C ASP A 119 34.88 11.47 50.64
N ASP A 120 35.45 10.26 50.70
CA ASP A 120 36.81 9.97 50.23
C ASP A 120 36.92 9.72 48.71
N THR A 121 35.80 9.78 47.97
CA THR A 121 35.78 9.52 46.52
C THR A 121 36.46 10.67 45.77
N PRO A 122 37.40 10.40 44.84
CA PRO A 122 38.02 11.47 44.07
C PRO A 122 36.98 12.21 43.24
N VAL A 123 36.97 13.55 43.38
CA VAL A 123 36.00 14.46 42.75
C VAL A 123 35.88 14.23 41.24
N GLY A 124 36.99 13.93 40.56
CA GLY A 124 37.00 13.66 39.12
C GLY A 124 36.13 12.47 38.70
N LEU A 125 36.08 11.38 39.49
CA LEU A 125 35.22 10.22 39.20
C LEU A 125 33.74 10.58 39.37
N VAL A 126 33.42 11.34 40.42
CA VAL A 126 32.04 11.79 40.70
C VAL A 126 31.54 12.70 39.57
N VAL A 127 32.37 13.66 39.14
CA VAL A 127 32.06 14.54 38.00
C VAL A 127 31.89 13.74 36.71
N GLY A 128 32.80 12.80 36.45
CA GLY A 128 32.71 11.91 35.29
C GLY A 128 31.41 11.11 35.27
N PHE A 129 31.07 10.47 36.39
CA PHE A 129 29.85 9.67 36.56
C PHE A 129 28.57 10.51 36.39
N GLY A 130 28.53 11.70 37.00
CA GLY A 130 27.41 12.62 36.83
C GLY A 130 27.24 13.07 35.37
N LEU A 131 28.35 13.42 34.71
CA LEU A 131 28.33 13.85 33.31
C LEU A 131 27.90 12.73 32.36
N THR A 132 28.44 11.52 32.51
CA THR A 132 28.05 10.37 31.67
C THR A 132 26.61 9.97 31.90
N THR A 133 26.12 10.03 33.13
CA THR A 133 24.69 9.81 33.44
C THR A 133 23.83 10.86 32.73
N ALA A 134 24.14 12.15 32.90
CA ALA A 134 23.36 13.24 32.31
C ALA A 134 23.31 13.14 30.78
N LEU A 135 24.44 12.85 30.13
CA LEU A 135 24.50 12.64 28.69
C LEU A 135 23.69 11.41 28.25
N THR A 136 23.80 10.29 28.98
CA THR A 136 23.05 9.07 28.70
C THR A 136 21.54 9.33 28.76
N VAL A 137 21.05 9.92 29.86
CA VAL A 137 19.63 10.23 30.04
C VAL A 137 19.16 11.24 28.99
N GLY A 138 19.93 12.30 28.74
CA GLY A 138 19.60 13.31 27.74
C GLY A 138 19.49 12.73 26.31
N LEU A 139 20.44 11.90 25.90
CA LEU A 139 20.40 11.22 24.59
C LEU A 139 19.24 10.24 24.48
N MET A 140 18.98 9.44 25.52
CA MET A 140 17.89 8.46 25.54
C MET A 140 16.51 9.13 25.52
N VAL A 141 16.31 10.21 26.29
CA VAL A 141 15.06 10.98 26.29
C VAL A 141 14.85 11.67 24.94
N ASN A 142 15.88 12.28 24.36
CA ASN A 142 15.77 12.89 23.03
C ASN A 142 15.44 11.84 21.96
N ALA A 143 16.07 10.67 21.99
CA ALA A 143 15.76 9.56 21.08
C ALA A 143 14.32 9.05 21.26
N MET A 144 13.85 8.90 22.50
CA MET A 144 12.47 8.48 22.82
C MET A 144 11.44 9.51 22.32
N VAL A 145 11.65 10.79 22.58
CA VAL A 145 10.72 11.86 22.20
C VAL A 145 10.65 11.99 20.68
N THR A 146 11.80 12.01 20.00
CA THR A 146 11.85 12.10 18.53
C THR A 146 11.19 10.89 17.86
N THR A 147 11.44 9.68 18.34
CA THR A 147 10.77 8.46 17.82
C THR A 147 9.27 8.46 18.10
N SER A 148 8.82 8.95 19.26
CA SER A 148 7.40 9.08 19.61
C SER A 148 6.66 10.11 18.74
N LEU A 149 7.27 11.28 18.50
CA LEU A 149 6.72 12.30 17.61
C LEU A 149 6.63 11.80 16.16
N MET A 150 7.67 11.08 15.72
CA MET A 150 7.68 10.49 14.38
C MET A 150 6.63 9.37 14.24
N HIS A 151 6.47 8.52 15.25
CA HIS A 151 5.41 7.51 15.29
C HIS A 151 4.01 8.16 15.19
N ALA A 152 3.76 9.24 15.93
CA ALA A 152 2.51 9.99 15.83
C ALA A 152 2.29 10.61 14.43
N SER A 153 3.34 11.16 13.83
CA SER A 153 3.30 11.70 12.46
C SER A 153 2.94 10.63 11.43
N ILE A 154 3.50 9.42 11.56
CA ILE A 154 3.24 8.30 10.67
C ILE A 154 1.81 7.79 10.83
N LEU A 155 1.29 7.66 12.05
CA LEU A 155 -0.10 7.26 12.28
C LEU A 155 -1.10 8.30 11.75
N LYS A 156 -0.78 9.60 11.88
CA LYS A 156 -1.61 10.68 11.32
C LYS A 156 -1.63 10.63 9.80
N THR A 157 -0.46 10.46 9.18
CA THR A 157 -0.32 10.39 7.72
C THR A 157 -0.87 9.09 7.15
N GLY A 158 -0.78 7.99 7.92
CA GLY A 158 -1.31 6.67 7.60
C GLY A 158 -2.77 6.69 7.15
N LYS A 159 -3.60 7.52 7.81
CA LYS A 159 -5.02 7.70 7.49
C LYS A 159 -5.25 8.34 6.13
N ASN A 160 -4.31 9.18 5.69
CA ASN A 160 -4.44 9.93 4.44
C ASN A 160 -4.02 9.09 3.21
N PHE A 161 -3.35 7.95 3.38
CA PHE A 161 -2.99 7.08 2.25
C PHE A 161 -4.17 6.25 1.71
N VAL A 162 -5.31 6.26 2.42
CA VAL A 162 -6.56 5.60 2.04
C VAL A 162 -7.64 6.67 1.84
N SER A 163 -7.30 7.73 1.10
CA SER A 163 -8.29 8.74 0.73
C SER A 163 -9.03 8.29 -0.53
N GLU A 164 -10.36 8.35 -0.50
CA GLU A 164 -11.22 8.09 -1.67
C GLU A 164 -10.93 9.08 -2.81
N GLU A 165 -10.51 10.32 -2.47
CA GLU A 165 -10.12 11.34 -3.45
C GLU A 165 -8.85 10.94 -4.21
N ASP A 166 -7.85 10.40 -3.50
CA ASP A 166 -6.59 9.95 -4.10
C ASP A 166 -6.82 8.69 -4.96
N GLU A 167 -7.75 7.82 -4.56
CA GLU A 167 -8.21 6.68 -5.37
C GLU A 167 -8.90 7.15 -6.65
N ALA A 168 -9.80 8.13 -6.55
CA ALA A 168 -10.51 8.68 -7.71
C ALA A 168 -9.55 9.34 -8.71
N GLU A 169 -8.59 10.14 -8.24
CA GLU A 169 -7.55 10.73 -9.10
C GLU A 169 -6.68 9.64 -9.74
N PHE A 170 -6.33 8.60 -8.99
CA PHE A 170 -5.57 7.47 -9.52
C PHE A 170 -6.35 6.72 -10.62
N ILE A 171 -7.61 6.37 -10.36
CA ILE A 171 -8.49 5.70 -11.34
C ILE A 171 -8.65 6.57 -12.59
N PHE A 172 -8.81 7.89 -12.44
CA PHE A 172 -8.87 8.81 -13.57
C PHE A 172 -7.60 8.76 -14.44
N ARG A 173 -6.41 8.81 -13.83
CA ARG A 173 -5.13 8.68 -14.54
C ARG A 173 -4.98 7.32 -15.22
N CYS A 174 -5.44 6.25 -14.58
CA CYS A 174 -5.47 4.90 -15.15
C CYS A 174 -6.40 4.79 -16.37
N ARG A 175 -7.56 5.44 -16.35
CA ARG A 175 -8.48 5.50 -17.51
C ARG A 175 -7.84 6.28 -18.66
N GLN A 176 -7.18 7.39 -18.37
CA GLN A 176 -6.46 8.16 -19.39
C GLN A 176 -5.32 7.32 -19.98
N PHE A 177 -4.53 6.65 -19.13
CA PHE A 177 -3.49 5.73 -19.56
C PHE A 177 -4.01 4.64 -20.51
N ALA A 178 -5.13 4.00 -20.19
CA ALA A 178 -5.69 2.96 -21.05
C ALA A 178 -6.15 3.47 -22.43
N ARG A 179 -6.55 4.74 -22.53
CA ARG A 179 -6.92 5.39 -23.80
C ARG A 179 -5.69 5.75 -24.64
N ASP A 180 -4.64 6.23 -23.98
CA ASP A 180 -3.43 6.74 -24.62
C ASP A 180 -2.30 5.69 -24.70
N TYR A 181 -2.58 4.43 -24.33
CA TYR A 181 -1.60 3.36 -24.16
C TYR A 181 -0.84 3.05 -25.45
N ARG A 182 0.49 2.98 -25.32
CA ARG A 182 1.39 2.42 -26.33
C ARG A 182 2.07 1.18 -25.78
N ILE A 183 2.40 0.25 -26.68
CA ILE A 183 3.10 -1.00 -26.32
C ILE A 183 4.41 -0.63 -25.61
N GLY A 184 4.56 -1.11 -24.38
CA GLY A 184 5.71 -0.82 -23.51
C GLY A 184 5.50 0.30 -22.48
N ASP A 185 4.38 1.02 -22.54
CA ASP A 185 4.03 1.97 -21.50
C ASP A 185 3.61 1.23 -20.21
N ARG A 186 3.94 1.81 -19.05
CA ARG A 186 3.63 1.23 -17.74
C ARG A 186 2.48 1.98 -17.07
N PRO A 187 1.67 1.29 -16.26
CA PRO A 187 0.59 1.95 -15.54
C PRO A 187 1.14 3.06 -14.62
N PRO A 188 0.41 4.17 -14.45
CA PRO A 188 0.83 5.26 -13.59
C PRO A 188 0.94 4.80 -12.13
N ALA A 189 1.92 5.30 -11.38
CA ALA A 189 1.98 5.07 -9.95
C ALA A 189 1.07 6.02 -9.14
N PRO A 190 0.58 5.58 -7.97
CA PRO A 190 -0.02 6.47 -6.98
C PRO A 190 0.91 7.64 -6.66
N ALA A 191 0.37 8.86 -6.60
CA ALA A 191 1.19 10.06 -6.40
C ALA A 191 1.78 10.14 -4.98
N ARG A 192 1.02 9.67 -3.99
CA ARG A 192 1.43 9.62 -2.58
C ARG A 192 1.80 8.19 -2.21
N THR A 193 3.09 7.95 -2.03
CA THR A 193 3.59 6.70 -1.44
C THR A 193 4.14 6.98 -0.06
N PHE A 194 4.01 6.01 0.85
CA PHE A 194 4.61 6.12 2.18
C PHE A 194 6.13 6.30 2.09
N ASP A 195 6.79 5.61 1.16
CA ASP A 195 8.23 5.73 0.89
C ASP A 195 8.65 7.18 0.58
N ALA A 196 7.88 7.92 -0.23
CA ALA A 196 8.18 9.32 -0.55
C ALA A 196 8.02 10.23 0.67
N HIS A 197 6.98 10.01 1.48
CA HIS A 197 6.79 10.76 2.72
C HIS A 197 7.89 10.46 3.74
N TRP A 198 8.23 9.18 3.92
CA TRP A 198 9.26 8.73 4.85
C TRP A 198 10.62 9.34 4.49
N SER A 199 11.04 9.19 3.23
CA SER A 199 12.34 9.73 2.76
C SER A 199 12.45 11.25 2.91
N GLN A 200 11.37 11.99 2.66
CA GLN A 200 11.41 13.46 2.74
C GLN A 200 11.42 13.99 4.18
N ARG A 201 10.67 13.37 5.10
CA ARG A 201 10.43 13.94 6.44
C ARG A 201 10.97 13.11 7.59
N ALA A 202 10.82 11.80 7.52
CA ALA A 202 11.05 10.91 8.65
C ALA A 202 12.47 10.34 8.65
N GLU A 203 13.06 10.09 7.48
CA GLU A 203 14.33 9.36 7.38
C GLU A 203 15.48 10.09 8.06
N GLY A 204 15.59 11.42 7.88
CA GLY A 204 16.63 12.22 8.51
C GLY A 204 16.52 12.23 10.03
N GLU A 205 15.31 12.46 10.55
CA GLU A 205 15.03 12.49 11.99
C GLU A 205 15.18 11.11 12.62
N TRP A 206 14.76 10.05 11.93
CA TRP A 206 14.99 8.67 12.36
C TRP A 206 16.48 8.36 12.49
N ARG A 207 17.30 8.72 11.50
CA ARG A 207 18.76 8.51 11.54
C ARG A 207 19.40 9.24 12.72
N ARG A 208 18.96 10.49 12.98
CA ARG A 208 19.42 11.27 14.15
C ARG A 208 19.02 10.62 15.46
N ALA A 209 17.75 10.21 15.60
CA ALA A 209 17.25 9.55 16.79
C ALA A 209 17.96 8.21 17.05
N PHE A 210 18.15 7.40 15.99
CA PHE A 210 18.88 6.15 16.05
C PHE A 210 20.34 6.37 16.44
N PHE A 211 20.99 7.42 15.92
CA PHE A 211 22.34 7.79 16.32
C PHE A 211 22.42 8.20 17.80
N MET A 212 21.50 9.05 18.29
CA MET A 212 21.44 9.42 19.70
C MET A 212 21.24 8.21 20.63
N PHE A 213 20.29 7.34 20.28
CA PHE A 213 20.06 6.07 20.99
C PHE A 213 21.34 5.22 21.03
N SER A 214 21.98 5.06 19.87
CA SER A 214 23.18 4.23 19.73
C SER A 214 24.40 4.80 20.46
N ALA A 215 24.55 6.13 20.46
CA ALA A 215 25.63 6.82 21.19
C ALA A 215 25.40 6.78 22.70
N GLY A 216 24.14 6.74 23.16
CA GLY A 216 23.82 6.64 24.58
C GLY A 216 24.18 5.27 25.19
N ILE A 217 24.20 4.18 24.42
CA ILE A 217 24.51 2.85 24.98
C ILE A 217 25.98 2.73 25.45
N PRO A 218 27.01 3.13 24.66
CA PRO A 218 28.39 3.19 25.14
C PRO A 218 28.57 4.10 26.36
N LEU A 219 27.87 5.23 26.40
CA LEU A 219 27.89 6.14 27.56
C LEU A 219 27.28 5.49 28.80
N PHE A 220 26.22 4.69 28.65
CA PHE A 220 25.66 3.90 29.74
C PHE A 220 26.64 2.83 30.25
N LEU A 221 27.35 2.12 29.36
CA LEU A 221 28.37 1.14 29.76
C LEU A 221 29.55 1.81 30.46
N LEU A 222 29.98 2.98 29.97
CA LEU A 222 30.99 3.80 30.64
C LEU A 222 30.52 4.25 32.03
N ASN A 223 29.24 4.62 32.16
CA ASN A 223 28.64 4.99 33.43
C ASN A 223 28.69 3.83 34.44
N LEU A 224 28.40 2.60 34.00
CA LEU A 224 28.49 1.40 34.84
C LEU A 224 29.94 1.08 35.25
N ALA A 225 30.91 1.31 34.37
CA ALA A 225 32.32 1.17 34.71
C ALA A 225 32.74 2.18 35.80
N LEU A 226 32.37 3.46 35.63
CA LEU A 226 32.63 4.52 36.62
C LEU A 226 31.94 4.24 37.95
N ALA A 227 30.69 3.77 37.94
CA ALA A 227 29.99 3.32 39.14
C ALA A 227 30.78 2.22 39.87
N GLY A 228 31.32 1.22 39.14
CA GLY A 228 32.20 0.21 39.72
C GLY A 228 33.40 0.81 40.45
N TRP A 229 34.07 1.79 39.83
CA TRP A 229 35.19 2.49 40.45
C TRP A 229 34.81 3.26 41.70
N ILE A 230 33.68 3.97 41.69
CA ILE A 230 33.21 4.71 42.87
C ILE A 230 32.90 3.71 44.00
N LYS A 231 32.17 2.62 43.71
CA LYS A 231 31.73 1.65 44.73
C LYS A 231 32.88 0.91 45.41
N PHE A 232 33.93 0.58 44.67
CA PHE A 232 35.05 -0.20 45.18
C PHE A 232 36.27 0.65 45.54
N SER A 233 36.16 1.99 45.48
CA SER A 233 37.26 2.91 45.78
C SER A 233 37.77 2.81 47.23
N HIS A 234 36.87 2.51 48.18
CA HIS A 234 37.18 2.48 49.62
C HIS A 234 38.06 1.29 50.02
N HIS A 235 37.95 0.15 49.34
CA HIS A 235 38.78 -1.01 49.62
C HIS A 235 40.02 -0.99 48.73
N ARG A 236 41.07 -0.28 49.18
CA ARG A 236 42.35 -0.11 48.48
C ARG A 236 42.97 -1.44 48.00
N ASP A 237 42.67 -2.54 48.68
CA ASP A 237 43.16 -3.88 48.35
C ASP A 237 42.32 -4.62 47.28
N ASN A 238 41.08 -4.17 47.00
CA ASN A 238 40.12 -4.83 46.10
C ASN A 238 39.92 -4.08 44.76
N ASN A 239 40.92 -3.34 44.29
CA ASN A 239 40.92 -2.68 42.97
C ASN A 239 40.68 -3.67 41.81
N LEU A 240 41.00 -4.95 42.04
CA LEU A 240 40.81 -6.03 41.07
C LEU A 240 39.35 -6.12 40.58
N THR A 241 38.36 -5.93 41.46
CA THR A 241 36.94 -6.00 41.07
C THR A 241 36.55 -4.87 40.11
N ALA A 242 36.98 -3.64 40.38
CA ALA A 242 36.71 -2.49 39.51
C ALA A 242 37.40 -2.63 38.14
N ILE A 243 38.63 -3.17 38.13
CA ILE A 243 39.36 -3.49 36.90
C ILE A 243 38.60 -4.55 36.09
N LEU A 244 38.16 -5.64 36.72
CA LEU A 244 37.41 -6.69 36.04
C LEU A 244 36.10 -6.17 35.45
N ILE A 245 35.32 -5.38 36.20
CA ILE A 245 34.09 -4.76 35.71
C ILE A 245 34.40 -3.89 34.48
N SER A 246 35.46 -3.07 34.56
CA SER A 246 35.85 -2.18 33.46
C SER A 246 36.25 -2.95 32.21
N VAL A 247 37.03 -4.04 32.35
CA VAL A 247 37.41 -4.91 31.23
C VAL A 247 36.16 -5.52 30.57
N VAL A 248 35.21 -6.03 31.36
CA VAL A 248 33.95 -6.58 30.84
C VAL A 248 33.14 -5.50 30.10
N MET A 249 33.06 -4.28 30.64
CA MET A 249 32.36 -3.16 29.98
C MET A 249 33.05 -2.73 28.69
N VAL A 250 34.38 -2.70 28.64
CA VAL A 250 35.15 -2.38 27.42
C VAL A 250 34.94 -3.44 26.34
N VAL A 251 35.03 -4.73 26.69
CA VAL A 251 34.76 -5.83 25.74
C VAL A 251 33.32 -5.74 25.23
N SER A 252 32.35 -5.48 26.11
CA SER A 252 30.93 -5.29 25.74
C SER A 252 30.73 -4.08 24.82
N CYS A 253 31.46 -2.98 25.06
CA CYS A 253 31.42 -1.80 24.21
C CYS A 253 32.01 -2.09 22.82
N ILE A 254 33.14 -2.80 22.74
CA ILE A 254 33.76 -3.17 21.46
C ILE A 254 32.83 -4.08 20.66
N THR A 255 32.25 -5.12 21.26
CA THR A 255 31.33 -6.03 20.56
C THR A 255 30.07 -5.30 20.08
N LEU A 256 29.56 -4.35 20.88
CA LEU A 256 28.45 -3.49 20.50
C LEU A 256 28.81 -2.58 19.32
N LEU A 257 29.97 -1.93 19.34
CA LEU A 257 30.44 -1.07 18.25
C LEU A 257 30.63 -1.86 16.95
N LEU A 258 31.20 -3.08 17.02
CA LEU A 258 31.34 -3.94 15.86
C LEU A 258 29.98 -4.35 15.29
N SER A 259 29.06 -4.78 16.16
CA SER A 259 27.68 -5.11 15.78
C SER A 259 26.97 -3.91 15.16
N HIS A 260 27.12 -2.73 15.76
CA HIS A 260 26.53 -1.49 15.25
C HIS A 260 27.12 -1.08 13.90
N ARG A 261 28.42 -1.26 13.68
CA ARG A 261 29.04 -0.98 12.38
C ARG A 261 28.60 -1.94 11.29
N GLN A 262 28.44 -3.22 11.61
CA GLN A 262 27.98 -4.24 10.66
C GLN A 262 26.51 -3.99 10.27
N TRP A 263 25.62 -3.93 11.27
CA TRP A 263 24.18 -3.80 11.04
C TRP A 263 23.75 -2.37 10.72
N GLY A 264 24.39 -1.36 11.32
CA GLY A 264 24.11 0.04 11.07
C GLY A 264 24.35 0.44 9.63
N ARG A 265 25.39 -0.12 8.97
CA ARG A 265 25.58 0.06 7.53
C ARG A 265 24.41 -0.50 6.72
N HIS A 266 23.89 -1.67 7.06
CA HIS A 266 22.74 -2.26 6.36
C HIS A 266 21.42 -1.54 6.65
N LEU A 267 21.24 -1.02 7.87
CA LEU A 267 20.06 -0.26 8.25
C LEU A 267 20.04 1.15 7.64
N VAL A 268 21.21 1.75 7.42
CA VAL A 268 21.36 3.09 6.82
C VAL A 268 21.53 3.03 5.30
N ALA A 269 21.99 1.91 4.74
CA ALA A 269 22.08 1.71 3.30
C ALA A 269 20.71 1.92 2.66
N ARG A 270 20.68 2.82 1.67
CA ARG A 270 19.45 3.30 1.06
C ARG A 270 18.86 2.17 0.21
N ARG A 271 17.62 1.76 0.52
CA ARG A 271 16.87 0.75 -0.26
C ARG A 271 16.69 1.14 -1.74
N ASP A 272 16.82 2.44 -2.04
CA ASP A 272 16.66 3.01 -3.37
C ASP A 272 17.64 2.44 -4.41
N ASP A 273 18.85 2.06 -4.01
CA ASP A 273 19.85 1.53 -4.96
C ASP A 273 19.39 0.18 -5.54
N LEU A 274 18.85 -0.69 -4.70
CA LEU A 274 18.29 -1.98 -5.13
C LEU A 274 17.02 -1.80 -5.96
N VAL A 275 16.20 -0.80 -5.61
CA VAL A 275 14.96 -0.48 -6.35
C VAL A 275 15.27 0.07 -7.74
N GLN A 276 16.32 0.88 -7.87
CA GLN A 276 16.78 1.39 -9.16
C GLN A 276 17.34 0.29 -10.05
N VAL A 277 18.10 -0.65 -9.49
CA VAL A 277 18.62 -1.81 -10.24
C VAL A 277 17.47 -2.68 -10.74
N ALA A 278 16.48 -2.98 -9.89
CA ALA A 278 15.30 -3.75 -10.29
C ALA A 278 14.40 -3.02 -11.31
N ALA A 279 14.39 -1.68 -11.30
CA ALA A 279 13.62 -0.89 -12.26
C ALA A 279 14.22 -0.90 -13.69
N ARG A 280 15.50 -1.26 -13.82
CA ARG A 280 16.26 -1.29 -15.08
C ARG A 280 16.25 -2.64 -15.79
N ALA A 281 15.69 -3.70 -15.20
CA ALA A 281 15.59 -4.97 -15.91
C ALA A 281 14.72 -4.79 -17.17
N PRO A 282 15.21 -5.13 -18.38
CA PRO A 282 14.41 -5.12 -19.59
C PRO A 282 13.31 -6.16 -19.43
N ILE A 283 12.06 -5.71 -19.49
CA ILE A 283 10.89 -6.59 -19.48
C ILE A 283 10.32 -6.52 -20.89
N ASP A 284 10.15 -7.68 -21.53
CA ASP A 284 9.50 -7.76 -22.83
C ASP A 284 8.06 -7.24 -22.70
N PRO A 285 7.66 -6.23 -23.49
CA PRO A 285 6.36 -5.59 -23.36
C PRO A 285 5.26 -6.58 -23.72
N ALA A 286 4.39 -6.90 -22.76
CA ALA A 286 3.29 -7.83 -22.94
C ALA A 286 2.02 -6.98 -23.05
N SER A 287 1.58 -6.70 -24.28
CA SER A 287 0.41 -5.88 -24.60
C SER A 287 -0.74 -6.04 -23.60
N LEU A 288 -1.55 -4.98 -23.41
CA LEU A 288 -2.75 -5.05 -22.56
C LEU A 288 -3.54 -6.37 -22.76
N PRO A 289 -3.93 -7.07 -21.69
CA PRO A 289 -3.98 -6.62 -20.30
C PRO A 289 -2.73 -6.88 -19.46
N PHE A 290 -1.72 -7.60 -19.96
CA PHE A 290 -0.63 -8.12 -19.12
C PHE A 290 0.28 -7.03 -18.56
N ASP A 291 0.46 -5.93 -19.30
CA ASP A 291 1.24 -4.77 -18.84
C ASP A 291 0.70 -4.11 -17.56
N TRP A 292 -0.56 -4.38 -17.15
CA TRP A 292 -1.08 -3.96 -15.84
C TRP A 292 -0.37 -4.61 -14.65
N HIS A 293 0.27 -5.76 -14.86
CA HIS A 293 1.03 -6.45 -13.83
C HIS A 293 2.46 -5.93 -13.69
N LEU A 294 2.91 -5.07 -14.61
CA LEU A 294 4.21 -4.43 -14.51
C LEU A 294 4.24 -3.47 -13.33
N LYS A 295 5.44 -3.30 -12.77
CA LYS A 295 5.65 -2.33 -11.70
C LYS A 295 5.28 -0.93 -12.20
N PRO A 296 4.42 -0.18 -11.49
CA PRO A 296 4.03 1.15 -11.91
C PRO A 296 5.25 2.04 -12.11
N GLN A 297 5.23 2.86 -13.15
CA GLN A 297 6.30 3.83 -13.35
C GLN A 297 6.13 4.92 -12.30
N PRO A 298 7.18 5.25 -11.52
CA PRO A 298 7.12 6.42 -10.66
C PRO A 298 6.73 7.61 -11.54
N PRO A 299 5.87 8.51 -11.05
CA PRO A 299 5.51 9.69 -11.83
C PRO A 299 6.82 10.33 -12.27
N ALA A 300 6.99 10.55 -13.59
CA ALA A 300 8.11 11.33 -14.08
C ALA A 300 8.15 12.57 -13.19
N PRO A 301 9.33 12.96 -12.65
CA PRO A 301 9.41 14.14 -11.82
C PRO A 301 8.74 15.22 -12.64
N ARG A 302 7.55 15.65 -12.21
CA ARG A 302 6.98 16.88 -12.71
C ARG A 302 8.09 17.83 -12.36
N PHE A 303 8.86 18.26 -13.37
CA PHE A 303 9.51 19.56 -13.27
C PHE A 303 8.35 20.40 -12.79
N GLN A 304 8.36 20.72 -11.50
CA GLN A 304 7.62 21.84 -10.98
C GLN A 304 8.22 22.94 -11.84
N ARG A 305 7.61 23.16 -13.01
CA ARG A 305 7.67 24.40 -13.74
C ARG A 305 7.12 25.31 -12.68
N VAL A 306 8.04 25.83 -11.86
CA VAL A 306 7.77 26.79 -10.83
C VAL A 306 6.98 27.80 -11.62
N VAL A 307 5.69 27.82 -11.34
CA VAL A 307 4.79 28.84 -11.79
C VAL A 307 5.28 30.06 -10.99
N ALA A 308 6.42 30.60 -11.43
CA ALA A 308 6.81 31.98 -11.26
C ALA A 308 5.87 32.77 -12.19
N VAL A 309 4.57 32.62 -11.94
CA VAL A 309 3.57 33.56 -12.41
C VAL A 309 3.77 34.77 -11.51
N SER A 310 4.48 35.72 -12.09
CA SER A 310 4.12 37.13 -12.01
C SER A 310 4.06 37.71 -10.59
N ARG A 311 5.24 37.90 -10.00
CA ARG A 311 5.44 38.89 -8.93
C ARG A 311 6.32 40.07 -9.38
N SER A 312 6.31 40.40 -10.68
CA SER A 312 7.00 41.58 -11.24
C SER A 312 6.04 42.63 -11.85
N LEU A 313 4.75 42.60 -11.53
CA LEU A 313 3.81 43.65 -11.94
C LEU A 313 3.15 44.23 -10.69
N ASN A 314 3.97 44.90 -9.87
CA ASN A 314 3.51 46.03 -9.05
C ASN A 314 4.71 46.85 -8.56
N SER A 315 5.38 47.50 -9.50
CA SER A 315 6.04 48.78 -9.25
C SER A 315 5.54 49.70 -10.35
N GLY A 316 4.44 50.40 -10.06
CA GLY A 316 3.98 51.48 -10.91
C GLY A 316 4.98 52.62 -10.84
N ASP A 317 5.42 53.10 -12.00
CA ASP A 317 5.54 54.54 -12.21
C ASP A 317 5.62 54.88 -13.70
N GLY A 318 5.00 56.01 -14.07
CA GLY A 318 5.44 56.85 -15.19
C GLY A 318 5.02 56.47 -16.62
N SER A 319 3.86 56.99 -17.03
CA SER A 319 3.58 57.62 -18.34
C SER A 319 4.52 57.33 -19.53
N GLN A 320 3.97 56.75 -20.60
CA GLN A 320 4.06 57.34 -21.93
C GLN A 320 3.13 56.70 -22.97
N SER A 321 2.84 57.54 -23.96
CA SER A 321 1.83 57.55 -25.02
C SER A 321 1.81 56.39 -26.02
N LEU A 322 0.60 56.19 -26.56
CA LEU A 322 0.22 55.48 -27.79
C LEU A 322 1.13 55.81 -29.01
N PRO A 323 1.09 54.98 -30.08
CA PRO A 323 0.12 55.28 -31.13
C PRO A 323 -0.67 54.06 -31.63
N ALA A 324 -1.85 54.39 -32.17
CA ALA A 324 -2.87 53.54 -32.75
C ALA A 324 -2.54 53.09 -34.18
N THR A 325 -2.88 51.86 -34.57
CA THR A 325 -3.91 51.43 -35.58
C THR A 325 -3.28 50.36 -36.51
N PRO A 326 -4.03 49.62 -37.36
CA PRO A 326 -5.47 49.34 -37.38
C PRO A 326 -5.82 47.83 -37.50
N PHE A 327 -7.11 47.60 -37.25
CA PHE A 327 -7.99 46.56 -37.81
C PHE A 327 -7.62 46.06 -39.23
N THR A 328 -7.61 44.74 -39.43
CA THR A 328 -8.16 44.09 -40.64
C THR A 328 -8.76 42.74 -40.30
N SER A 329 -10.05 42.61 -40.63
CA SER A 329 -10.88 41.42 -40.69
C SER A 329 -10.73 40.68 -42.03
N SER A 330 -10.66 39.35 -42.01
CA SER A 330 -10.98 38.42 -43.11
C SER A 330 -11.28 37.06 -42.45
N LEU A 331 -12.45 36.42 -42.48
CA LEU A 331 -13.41 36.12 -43.56
C LEU A 331 -12.77 35.36 -44.73
N GLY A 332 -13.05 34.06 -44.83
CA GLY A 332 -12.93 33.30 -46.09
C GLY A 332 -12.32 31.90 -45.98
N GLU A 333 -12.98 30.93 -46.63
CA GLU A 333 -12.51 29.60 -47.09
C GLU A 333 -12.48 28.48 -46.03
N ALA A 334 -13.47 27.56 -45.94
CA ALA A 334 -14.13 26.73 -46.95
C ALA A 334 -13.15 25.89 -47.79
N ALA A 335 -12.79 24.71 -47.27
CA ALA A 335 -12.18 23.62 -48.04
C ALA A 335 -13.07 22.36 -47.96
N THR A 336 -13.82 22.19 -49.04
CA THR A 336 -14.53 20.99 -49.48
C THR A 336 -13.53 19.99 -50.07
N MET A 337 -13.92 18.70 -50.15
CA MET A 337 -13.26 17.59 -50.87
C MET A 337 -12.01 16.99 -50.19
N GLN A 338 -11.80 15.67 -50.12
CA GLN A 338 -12.22 14.62 -51.04
C GLN A 338 -12.18 13.25 -50.32
N LEU A 339 -13.24 12.45 -50.50
CA LEU A 339 -13.21 11.02 -50.28
C LEU A 339 -12.25 10.38 -51.29
N THR A 340 -11.27 9.62 -50.81
CA THR A 340 -10.67 8.53 -51.58
C THR A 340 -10.62 7.29 -50.71
N GLY A 341 -11.59 6.41 -50.92
CA GLY A 341 -11.52 5.04 -50.45
C GLY A 341 -10.44 4.27 -51.22
N ARG A 342 -9.76 3.37 -50.52
CA ARG A 342 -9.10 2.24 -51.15
C ARG A 342 -9.23 1.01 -50.25
N PRO A 343 -9.74 -0.12 -50.77
CA PRO A 343 -9.90 -1.36 -50.02
C PRO A 343 -8.57 -2.12 -50.02
N VAL A 344 -8.16 -2.65 -48.87
CA VAL A 344 -7.11 -3.67 -48.81
C VAL A 344 -7.79 -4.98 -48.45
N GLY A 345 -7.62 -5.93 -49.37
CA GLY A 345 -8.30 -7.21 -49.40
C GLY A 345 -7.93 -8.13 -48.25
N GLN A 346 -8.92 -8.93 -47.89
CA GLN A 346 -8.78 -10.15 -47.11
C GLN A 346 -8.17 -11.25 -48.00
N THR A 347 -7.22 -12.00 -47.45
CA THR A 347 -6.91 -13.37 -47.90
C THR A 347 -7.16 -14.33 -46.74
N PRO A 348 -7.84 -15.47 -46.95
CA PRO A 348 -8.09 -16.45 -45.92
C PRO A 348 -6.99 -17.53 -45.91
N LEU A 349 -6.60 -17.98 -44.73
CA LEU A 349 -5.97 -19.29 -44.57
C LEU A 349 -6.59 -20.02 -43.38
N THR A 350 -7.44 -20.97 -43.74
CA THR A 350 -7.79 -22.15 -42.99
C THR A 350 -6.60 -23.11 -42.98
N SER A 351 -6.15 -23.54 -41.79
CA SER A 351 -5.61 -24.89 -41.63
C SER A 351 -5.81 -25.40 -40.20
N THR A 352 -6.76 -26.31 -40.12
CA THR A 352 -6.99 -27.32 -39.10
C THR A 352 -5.69 -28.03 -38.68
N SER A 353 -5.46 -28.21 -37.38
CA SER A 353 -4.92 -29.47 -36.87
C SER A 353 -5.30 -29.70 -35.42
N ARG A 354 -6.01 -30.80 -35.26
CA ARG A 354 -6.51 -31.44 -34.05
C ARG A 354 -5.47 -32.51 -33.69
N ALA A 355 -4.94 -32.49 -32.49
CA ALA A 355 -4.17 -33.61 -31.95
C ALA A 355 -4.59 -33.88 -30.50
N LEU A 356 -5.39 -34.93 -30.36
CA LEU A 356 -5.74 -35.64 -29.14
C LEU A 356 -4.78 -36.84 -29.04
N ALA A 357 -4.10 -37.00 -27.90
CA ALA A 357 -3.57 -38.26 -27.36
C ALA A 357 -3.19 -37.98 -25.89
N ALA A 358 -3.92 -38.43 -24.87
CA ALA A 358 -4.06 -39.80 -24.36
C ALA A 358 -2.71 -40.47 -24.05
N GLY A 359 -2.41 -40.70 -22.75
CA GLY A 359 -1.21 -41.44 -22.34
C GLY A 359 -0.94 -41.50 -20.82
N ASN A 360 -1.69 -42.37 -20.14
CA ASN A 360 -1.33 -43.20 -18.97
C ASN A 360 -0.21 -42.78 -17.98
N GLY A 361 -0.63 -42.55 -16.73
CA GLY A 361 -0.41 -43.48 -15.60
C GLY A 361 1.01 -43.84 -15.16
N ARG A 362 1.38 -43.47 -13.92
CA ARG A 362 1.98 -44.42 -12.94
C ARG A 362 2.05 -43.83 -11.53
N SER A 363 1.28 -44.47 -10.66
CA SER A 363 1.42 -44.51 -9.21
C SER A 363 2.61 -45.38 -8.82
N VAL A 364 3.43 -44.93 -7.86
CA VAL A 364 4.26 -45.81 -7.02
C VAL A 364 4.25 -45.27 -5.60
N ALA A 365 3.51 -45.98 -4.74
CA ALA A 365 3.65 -45.93 -3.31
C ALA A 365 4.99 -46.57 -2.90
N ARG A 366 5.64 -46.02 -1.88
CA ARG A 366 6.60 -46.77 -1.09
C ARG A 366 6.51 -46.32 0.37
N SER A 367 5.80 -47.14 1.14
CA SER A 367 5.95 -47.28 2.58
C SER A 367 7.37 -47.73 2.92
N LEU A 368 7.85 -47.37 4.11
CA LEU A 368 8.58 -48.24 5.05
C LEU A 368 9.01 -47.40 6.27
N SER A 369 8.40 -47.68 7.42
CA SER A 369 9.01 -47.51 8.75
C SER A 369 9.97 -48.68 9.01
N PRO A 370 10.95 -48.57 9.92
CA PRO A 370 10.69 -49.09 11.27
C PRO A 370 11.39 -48.37 12.47
N SER A 371 10.67 -48.35 13.58
CA SER A 371 10.98 -48.44 15.02
C SER A 371 12.40 -48.25 15.63
N ALA A 372 12.39 -47.44 16.72
CA ALA A 372 13.00 -47.62 18.08
C ALA A 372 14.52 -47.35 18.30
N PRO A 373 15.02 -47.12 19.55
CA PRO A 373 14.37 -47.11 20.88
C PRO A 373 14.66 -45.87 21.78
N ALA A 374 14.00 -45.87 22.94
CA ALA A 374 14.03 -44.87 24.01
C ALA A 374 15.28 -44.92 24.91
N HIS A 375 15.69 -43.77 25.46
CA HIS A 375 16.58 -43.65 26.62
C HIS A 375 16.05 -42.62 27.64
N PRO A 376 16.34 -42.79 28.95
CA PRO A 376 15.72 -42.03 30.04
C PRO A 376 16.50 -40.79 30.50
N ALA A 377 15.73 -39.85 31.07
CA ALA A 377 15.99 -38.72 32.00
C ALA A 377 17.41 -38.23 32.31
N PRO A 378 17.54 -36.92 32.60
CA PRO A 378 17.85 -36.60 34.00
C PRO A 378 17.05 -35.44 34.63
N THR A 379 16.91 -35.58 35.94
CA THR A 379 16.39 -34.71 36.99
C THR A 379 16.98 -33.30 37.02
N ALA A 380 16.12 -32.28 37.23
CA ALA A 380 16.50 -30.89 37.52
C ALA A 380 16.34 -30.58 39.03
N PRO A 381 17.29 -29.86 39.67
CA PRO A 381 17.14 -29.44 41.06
C PRO A 381 16.59 -28.00 41.23
N ALA A 382 15.74 -27.88 42.25
CA ALA A 382 15.50 -26.77 43.18
C ALA A 382 15.56 -25.30 42.68
N ALA A 383 14.39 -24.65 42.69
CA ALA A 383 14.21 -23.22 42.52
C ALA A 383 14.66 -22.41 43.75
N ALA A 384 15.67 -21.55 43.57
CA ALA A 384 15.99 -20.46 44.47
C ALA A 384 15.11 -19.24 44.13
N LYS A 385 14.15 -18.92 45.00
CA LYS A 385 13.40 -17.64 44.96
C LYS A 385 14.27 -16.56 45.60
N SER A 386 14.78 -15.60 44.84
CA SER A 386 15.38 -14.38 45.40
C SER A 386 14.85 -13.10 44.71
N THR A 387 14.21 -12.27 45.53
CA THR A 387 14.44 -10.83 45.68
C THR A 387 14.65 -9.95 44.42
N TRP A 388 13.65 -9.86 43.53
CA TRP A 388 13.62 -8.86 42.43
C TRP A 388 12.29 -8.07 42.32
N SER A 389 11.41 -8.12 43.32
CA SER A 389 10.02 -7.61 43.20
C SER A 389 9.81 -6.12 43.51
N ARG A 390 10.84 -5.38 43.93
CA ARG A 390 10.74 -3.94 44.26
C ARG A 390 10.99 -2.98 43.08
N PRO A 391 12.01 -3.14 42.23
CA PRO A 391 12.26 -2.19 41.13
C PRO A 391 11.18 -2.23 40.03
N VAL A 392 10.49 -3.36 39.84
CA VAL A 392 9.41 -3.51 38.84
C VAL A 392 8.18 -2.65 39.16
N ARG A 393 7.88 -2.40 40.45
CA ARG A 393 6.74 -1.54 40.83
C ARG A 393 7.01 -0.05 40.67
N GLN A 394 8.28 0.36 40.73
CA GLN A 394 8.68 1.76 40.54
C GLN A 394 8.66 2.13 39.04
N LEU A 395 9.05 1.20 38.17
CA LEU A 395 8.93 1.35 36.71
C LEU A 395 7.47 1.56 36.26
N GLY A 396 6.51 0.85 36.87
CA GLY A 396 5.08 1.02 36.59
C GLY A 396 4.54 2.42 36.93
N ARG A 397 5.10 3.11 37.92
CA ARG A 397 4.71 4.49 38.28
C ARG A 397 5.28 5.54 37.34
N SER A 398 6.48 5.29 36.78
CA SER A 398 7.07 6.17 35.75
C SER A 398 6.30 6.11 34.42
N LEU A 399 5.77 4.94 34.05
CA LEU A 399 4.90 4.77 32.88
C LEU A 399 3.57 5.52 33.02
N SER A 400 2.99 5.54 34.23
CA SER A 400 1.76 6.29 34.52
C SER A 400 1.94 7.82 34.36
N SER A 401 3.14 8.34 34.64
CA SER A 401 3.44 9.77 34.41
C SER A 401 3.59 10.11 32.92
N ALA A 402 4.11 9.19 32.10
CA ALA A 402 4.17 9.35 30.65
C ALA A 402 2.78 9.33 30.01
N GLU A 403 1.84 8.52 30.53
CA GLU A 403 0.43 8.55 30.10
C GLU A 403 -0.24 9.89 30.40
N LEU A 404 0.12 10.54 31.51
CA LEU A 404 -0.43 11.84 31.91
C LEU A 404 0.03 12.97 30.98
N ILE A 405 1.29 12.91 30.54
CA ILE A 405 1.88 13.86 29.56
C ILE A 405 1.25 13.66 28.16
N LEU A 406 1.06 12.42 27.73
CA LEU A 406 0.38 12.10 26.46
C LEU A 406 -1.12 12.45 26.51
N GLY A 407 -1.76 12.30 27.67
CA GLY A 407 -3.14 12.72 27.92
C GLY A 407 -3.34 14.22 27.81
N GLU A 408 -2.41 15.03 28.34
CA GLU A 408 -2.46 16.50 28.20
C GLU A 408 -2.11 16.98 26.78
N PHE A 409 -1.21 16.29 26.09
CA PHE A 409 -0.94 16.57 24.67
C PHE A 409 -2.17 16.30 23.80
N ARG A 410 -2.96 15.26 24.14
CA ARG A 410 -4.23 14.93 23.48
C ARG A 410 -5.34 15.96 23.74
N LYS A 411 -5.37 16.61 24.90
CA LYS A 411 -6.32 17.69 25.20
C LYS A 411 -5.99 19.00 24.47
N ARG A 412 -4.71 19.29 24.20
CA ARG A 412 -4.28 20.50 23.50
C ARG A 412 -4.48 20.46 21.98
N ILE A 413 -4.61 19.27 21.40
CA ILE A 413 -5.08 19.10 20.02
C ILE A 413 -6.61 19.11 20.08
N GLY A 414 -7.19 20.31 20.11
CA GLY A 414 -8.64 20.52 20.22
C GLY A 414 -9.45 19.82 19.12
N PRO A 415 -10.76 19.63 19.32
CA PRO A 415 -11.63 18.95 18.38
C PRO A 415 -11.67 19.70 17.05
N SER A 416 -11.34 19.00 15.96
CA SER A 416 -11.54 19.46 14.60
C SER A 416 -13.02 19.77 14.35
N ASP A 417 -13.26 20.98 13.84
CA ASP A 417 -14.52 21.63 13.53
C ASP A 417 -15.57 20.72 12.84
N PRO A 418 -16.78 20.53 13.39
CA PRO A 418 -17.83 19.73 12.78
C PRO A 418 -18.72 20.62 11.89
N ARG A 419 -18.23 20.97 10.70
CA ARG A 419 -19.05 21.54 9.64
C ARG A 419 -18.92 20.73 8.35
N MET A 420 -19.44 19.49 8.38
CA MET A 420 -19.90 18.77 7.20
C MET A 420 -20.91 17.72 7.68
N GLY A 421 -22.17 17.90 7.29
CA GLY A 421 -23.28 17.05 7.72
C GLY A 421 -23.28 15.68 7.04
N GLY A 422 -23.88 14.71 7.73
CA GLY A 422 -24.49 13.55 7.09
C GLY A 422 -23.94 12.17 7.48
N ARG A 423 -24.69 11.52 8.40
CA ARG A 423 -24.72 10.08 8.77
C ARG A 423 -23.74 9.56 9.85
N PRO A 424 -24.22 8.76 10.82
CA PRO A 424 -23.40 8.22 11.90
C PRO A 424 -22.77 6.86 11.53
N PRO A 425 -21.54 6.54 11.96
CA PRO A 425 -21.04 5.17 11.89
C PRO A 425 -21.06 4.51 13.27
N SER A 426 -21.78 3.39 13.35
CA SER A 426 -21.86 2.43 14.47
C SER A 426 -20.57 1.62 14.70
N ARG A 427 -19.38 2.18 14.47
CA ARG A 427 -18.09 1.45 14.56
C ARG A 427 -16.99 2.14 15.37
N GLN A 428 -17.30 3.09 16.24
CA GLN A 428 -16.30 3.67 17.17
C GLN A 428 -16.04 2.82 18.42
N LEU A 429 -16.88 1.84 18.74
CA LEU A 429 -16.74 1.02 19.95
C LEU A 429 -15.69 -0.09 19.89
N SER A 430 -15.12 -0.43 18.71
CA SER A 430 -14.07 -1.46 18.62
C SER A 430 -12.65 -0.89 18.78
N LEU A 431 -12.42 0.38 18.42
CA LEU A 431 -11.08 1.00 18.47
C LEU A 431 -10.65 1.39 19.88
N SER A 432 -11.59 1.75 20.77
CA SER A 432 -11.29 2.02 22.19
C SER A 432 -10.89 0.74 22.95
N ARG A 433 -11.55 -0.39 22.63
CA ARG A 433 -11.21 -1.71 23.19
C ARG A 433 -9.88 -2.26 22.67
N MET A 434 -9.53 -1.98 21.41
CA MET A 434 -8.26 -2.41 20.84
C MET A 434 -7.08 -1.59 21.40
N ALA A 435 -7.27 -0.29 21.66
CA ALA A 435 -6.27 0.56 22.31
C ALA A 435 -6.07 0.20 23.81
N GLN A 436 -7.13 -0.16 24.54
CA GLN A 436 -7.02 -0.68 25.91
C GLN A 436 -6.35 -2.07 25.97
N ALA A 437 -6.55 -2.93 24.97
CA ALA A 437 -5.92 -4.25 24.92
C ALA A 437 -4.40 -4.19 24.62
N MET A 438 -3.93 -3.21 23.83
CA MET A 438 -2.49 -3.05 23.55
C MET A 438 -1.69 -2.46 24.71
N VAL A 439 -2.34 -1.80 25.67
CA VAL A 439 -1.69 -1.22 26.86
C VAL A 439 -1.75 -2.19 28.06
N GLY A 440 -2.74 -3.08 28.13
CA GLY A 440 -2.89 -4.08 29.21
C GLY A 440 -2.06 -5.37 29.08
N GLY A 441 -1.35 -5.58 27.96
CA GLY A 441 -0.77 -6.89 27.59
C GLY A 441 0.50 -7.36 28.31
N ILE A 442 1.02 -6.64 29.32
CA ILE A 442 2.30 -7.02 29.99
C ILE A 442 2.11 -7.50 31.44
N GLY A 443 0.89 -7.62 31.95
CA GLY A 443 0.70 -8.01 33.35
C GLY A 443 -0.65 -8.63 33.70
N ALA A 444 -0.95 -9.81 33.17
CA ALA A 444 -1.99 -10.66 33.76
C ALA A 444 -1.66 -12.14 33.53
N GLY A 445 -1.22 -12.81 34.59
CA GLY A 445 -1.11 -14.27 34.63
C GLY A 445 -2.50 -14.90 34.54
N LEU A 446 -2.60 -15.98 33.76
CA LEU A 446 -3.80 -16.81 33.64
C LEU A 446 -4.24 -17.35 35.02
N PRO A 447 -5.52 -17.27 35.40
CA PRO A 447 -6.06 -18.14 36.42
C PRO A 447 -6.34 -19.54 35.84
N MET A 448 -5.84 -20.56 36.55
CA MET A 448 -6.16 -21.98 36.39
C MET A 448 -7.67 -22.22 36.38
N ALA A 449 -8.17 -22.84 35.30
CA ALA A 449 -9.55 -23.31 35.21
C ALA A 449 -9.73 -24.59 36.03
N LYS A 450 -10.64 -24.55 37.01
CA LYS A 450 -11.19 -25.73 37.69
C LYS A 450 -12.01 -26.55 36.68
N GLY A 451 -11.72 -27.85 36.59
CA GLY A 451 -12.43 -28.79 35.73
C GLY A 451 -13.87 -29.06 36.19
N PRO A 452 -14.77 -29.47 35.28
CA PRO A 452 -16.13 -29.84 35.62
C PRO A 452 -16.23 -31.30 36.09
N SER A 453 -17.00 -31.46 37.16
CA SER A 453 -17.46 -32.71 37.78
C SER A 453 -18.26 -33.58 36.81
N LYS A 454 -18.05 -34.89 36.89
CA LYS A 454 -18.99 -35.92 36.45
C LYS A 454 -20.21 -35.90 37.39
N GLU A 455 -21.42 -35.98 36.85
CA GLU A 455 -22.45 -36.86 37.40
C GLU A 455 -23.58 -37.08 36.39
N ALA A 456 -24.12 -38.30 36.43
CA ALA A 456 -25.01 -38.90 35.46
C ALA A 456 -26.41 -39.09 36.06
N ALA A 457 -27.45 -38.93 35.24
CA ALA A 457 -28.78 -39.56 35.30
C ALA A 457 -29.62 -38.87 34.19
N GLY A 458 -30.31 -39.51 33.25
CA GLY A 458 -30.92 -40.83 33.25
C GLY A 458 -32.39 -40.72 33.63
N ARG A 459 -33.31 -40.54 32.65
CA ARG A 459 -34.54 -41.33 32.41
C ARG A 459 -35.67 -40.58 31.70
N VAL A 460 -36.26 -41.34 30.75
CA VAL A 460 -37.61 -41.36 30.16
C VAL A 460 -38.00 -40.20 29.27
#